data_AF-A0A914QQ83-F1
#
_entry.id   AF-A0A914QQ83-F1
#
_cell.length_a   1.000
_cell.length_b   1.000
_cell.length_c   1.000
_cell.angle_alpha   90.00
_cell.angle_beta   90.00
_cell.angle_gamma   90.00
#
_symmetry.space_group_name_H-M   'P 1'
#
loop_
_entity.id
_entity.type
_entity.pdbx_description
1 polymer ?
#
loop_
_entity_poly.entity_id
_entity_poly.type
_entity_poly.pdbx_seq_one_letter_code
_entity_poly.pdbx_strand_id
1 'polypeptide(L)'
;MPPVESMLMVVPFDEEHLMSAVLALTMADYFKNQVYWARDIIFLFAHPSAIGVEAWLAAYHGHEISNLHAAPLDGRSGTIVGVFIYDYIGQYFTSVNLKFYGINGRLPNLDLVNIIARISRKSAFASVVNGIHPQDFLRHSPQHNDLLHSFIESVFDQTFVEIDGLNSVFGSYGISAVTIQGNSPSKNHNRATDIQDMAVFVEACFRSLNNVLEKLHQSYFLYFLLSPDKFMSVAYYMPIAGFLIAAMVFCALREYFTITNFAVPKSFILNHLFALGFYFFTVFMFSSNLLADSILLQSCILFGGPLILYILTFFYPIDSASECSITRFAFFIEIGLLIGATSLVSISPGIFIGAICVLPILIITQIIPTGKIISSILAFLTHPLIILFVGQFALAHLEFSSYAELKMELNPLRTAFNWLMQGLLGCLHKHFIHSSMLFPLYSIFLLAASSNLASIARFPKVLLPQPSFPDLEEDKIKAE
;
A
#
# COMPACT_ATOMS: atom_id res chain seq x y z
N MET A 1 -24.88 -0.80 -33.53
CA MET A 1 -24.85 -0.92 -32.07
C MET A 1 -23.65 -0.12 -31.60
N PRO A 2 -23.74 0.68 -30.51
CA PRO A 2 -22.53 1.22 -29.91
C PRO A 2 -21.59 0.05 -29.57
N PRO A 3 -20.27 0.18 -29.75
CA PRO A 3 -19.36 -0.89 -29.41
C PRO A 3 -19.49 -1.20 -27.92
N VAL A 4 -19.46 -2.49 -27.60
CA VAL A 4 -19.70 -3.01 -26.24
C VAL A 4 -18.53 -2.68 -25.32
N GLU A 5 -17.39 -2.27 -25.88
CA GLU A 5 -16.13 -2.07 -25.19
C GLU A 5 -15.44 -0.78 -25.61
N SER A 6 -14.66 -0.22 -24.68
CA SER A 6 -13.94 1.04 -24.84
C SER A 6 -12.50 0.97 -24.32
N MET A 7 -11.67 1.90 -24.78
CA MET A 7 -10.32 2.17 -24.31
C MET A 7 -10.26 3.62 -23.85
N LEU A 8 -9.46 3.90 -22.81
CA LEU A 8 -9.43 5.22 -22.20
C LEU A 8 -8.01 5.80 -22.22
N MET A 9 -7.89 7.01 -22.76
CA MET A 9 -6.73 7.88 -22.61
C MET A 9 -7.05 8.91 -21.54
N VAL A 10 -6.25 8.99 -20.48
CA VAL A 10 -6.39 10.04 -19.46
C VAL A 10 -5.19 10.95 -19.50
N VAL A 11 -5.44 12.24 -19.34
CA VAL A 11 -4.41 13.26 -19.26
C VAL A 11 -4.71 14.21 -18.10
N PRO A 12 -3.73 14.50 -17.22
CA PRO A 12 -3.85 15.58 -16.26
C PRO A 12 -3.97 16.93 -16.99
N PHE A 13 -4.92 17.75 -16.58
CA PHE A 13 -5.24 19.04 -17.20
C PHE A 13 -4.96 20.17 -16.22
N ASP A 14 -3.78 20.76 -16.35
CA ASP A 14 -3.28 21.95 -15.66
C ASP A 14 -2.25 22.69 -16.54
N GLU A 15 -1.61 23.73 -16.00
CA GLU A 15 -0.60 24.50 -16.73
C GLU A 15 0.69 23.72 -16.98
N GLU A 16 1.06 22.78 -16.10
CA GLU A 16 2.30 22.01 -16.17
C GLU A 16 2.24 20.89 -17.24
N HIS A 17 1.06 20.29 -17.43
CA HIS A 17 0.85 19.13 -18.30
C HIS A 17 0.24 19.51 -19.67
N LEU A 18 0.39 20.77 -20.10
CA LEU A 18 -0.15 21.26 -21.38
C LEU A 18 0.25 20.40 -22.58
N MET A 19 1.48 19.88 -22.60
CA MET A 19 1.96 19.02 -23.69
C MET A 19 1.23 17.68 -23.75
N SER A 20 0.87 17.11 -22.60
CA SER A 20 0.02 15.92 -22.53
C SER A 20 -1.34 16.18 -23.13
N ALA A 21 -1.93 17.35 -22.83
CA ALA A 21 -3.25 17.73 -23.33
C ALA A 21 -3.22 17.95 -24.85
N VAL A 22 -2.20 18.62 -25.36
CA VAL A 22 -1.97 18.82 -26.79
C VAL A 22 -1.80 17.47 -27.50
N LEU A 23 -1.03 16.55 -26.93
CA LEU A 23 -0.86 15.20 -27.47
C LEU A 23 -2.20 14.47 -27.53
N ALA A 24 -3.01 14.47 -26.45
CA ALA A 24 -4.33 13.85 -26.46
C ALA A 24 -5.25 14.42 -27.54
N LEU A 25 -5.30 15.74 -27.70
CA LEU A 25 -6.11 16.38 -28.74
C LEU A 25 -5.62 16.01 -30.15
N THR A 26 -4.30 16.00 -30.35
CA THR A 26 -3.69 15.63 -31.64
C THR A 26 -3.97 14.17 -31.97
N MET A 27 -3.86 13.29 -30.98
CA MET A 27 -4.18 11.87 -31.12
C MET A 27 -5.68 11.65 -31.39
N ALA A 28 -6.57 12.44 -30.79
CA ALA A 28 -8.00 12.37 -31.06
C ALA A 28 -8.32 12.73 -32.51
N ASP A 29 -7.72 13.81 -33.04
CA ASP A 29 -7.89 14.20 -34.45
C ASP A 29 -7.30 13.15 -35.40
N TYR A 30 -6.13 12.59 -35.06
CA TYR A 30 -5.50 11.52 -35.83
C TYR A 30 -6.35 10.24 -35.82
N PHE A 31 -6.81 9.78 -34.66
CA PHE A 31 -7.58 8.55 -34.47
C PHE A 31 -8.92 8.58 -35.18
N LYS A 32 -9.56 9.76 -35.28
CA LYS A 32 -10.81 9.95 -36.02
C LYS A 32 -10.71 9.51 -37.49
N ASN A 33 -9.52 9.64 -38.09
CA ASN A 33 -9.29 9.32 -39.50
C ASN A 33 -8.85 7.86 -39.72
N GLN A 34 -8.69 7.07 -38.65
CA GLN A 34 -8.24 5.68 -38.73
C GLN A 34 -9.42 4.70 -38.69
N VAL A 35 -9.41 3.70 -39.57
CA VAL A 35 -10.53 2.75 -39.77
C VAL A 35 -10.35 1.44 -38.99
N TYR A 36 -9.20 1.24 -38.35
CA TYR A 36 -8.86 -0.04 -37.71
C TYR A 36 -9.29 -0.13 -36.23
N TRP A 37 -9.94 0.89 -35.68
CA TRP A 37 -10.44 0.86 -34.31
C TRP A 37 -11.71 0.01 -34.22
N ALA A 38 -11.64 -1.04 -33.40
CA ALA A 38 -12.75 -1.95 -33.12
C ALA A 38 -13.52 -1.57 -31.84
N ARG A 39 -12.97 -0.64 -31.05
CA ARG A 39 -13.48 -0.20 -29.75
C ARG A 39 -13.62 1.32 -29.74
N ASP A 40 -14.55 1.83 -28.92
CA ASP A 40 -14.62 3.27 -28.66
C ASP A 40 -13.34 3.74 -27.93
N ILE A 41 -12.91 4.97 -28.22
CA ILE A 41 -11.78 5.60 -27.53
C ILE A 41 -12.29 6.83 -26.80
N ILE A 42 -12.11 6.84 -25.49
CA ILE A 42 -12.47 7.96 -24.62
C ILE A 42 -11.21 8.76 -24.32
N PHE A 43 -11.27 10.08 -24.51
CA PHE A 43 -10.23 11.00 -24.08
C PHE A 43 -10.74 11.77 -22.86
N LEU A 44 -10.08 11.59 -21.72
CA LEU A 44 -10.46 12.21 -20.45
C LEU A 44 -9.37 13.21 -20.02
N PHE A 45 -9.76 14.48 -19.94
CA PHE A 45 -8.96 15.56 -19.38
C PHE A 45 -9.40 15.75 -17.93
N ALA A 46 -8.58 15.28 -16.99
CA ALA A 46 -8.92 15.25 -15.58
C ALA A 46 -8.04 16.23 -14.80
N HIS A 47 -8.55 16.73 -13.68
CA HIS A 47 -7.70 17.43 -12.72
C HIS A 47 -6.53 16.51 -12.30
N PRO A 48 -5.31 17.03 -12.05
CA PRO A 48 -4.15 16.21 -11.67
C PRO A 48 -4.35 15.35 -10.40
N SER A 49 -5.32 15.73 -9.56
CA SER A 49 -5.75 14.90 -8.43
C SER A 49 -6.66 13.75 -8.86
N ALA A 50 -6.43 12.58 -8.27
CA ALA A 50 -7.24 11.36 -8.49
C ALA A 50 -8.74 11.55 -8.22
N ILE A 51 -9.14 12.58 -7.45
CA ILE A 51 -10.54 12.92 -7.14
C ILE A 51 -11.35 13.16 -8.43
N GLY A 52 -10.78 13.84 -9.43
CA GLY A 52 -11.48 14.13 -10.68
C GLY A 52 -11.79 12.88 -11.48
N VAL A 53 -10.83 11.94 -11.50
CA VAL A 53 -11.01 10.63 -12.16
C VAL A 53 -11.98 9.76 -11.39
N GLU A 54 -11.91 9.75 -10.05
CA GLU A 54 -12.86 9.04 -9.18
C GLU A 54 -14.30 9.51 -9.42
N ALA A 55 -14.52 10.84 -9.49
CA ALA A 55 -15.83 11.40 -9.77
C ALA A 55 -16.36 10.97 -11.14
N TRP A 56 -15.50 11.01 -12.16
CA TRP A 56 -15.85 10.58 -13.51
C TRP A 56 -16.18 9.08 -13.57
N LEU A 57 -15.39 8.23 -12.91
CA LEU A 57 -15.64 6.79 -12.83
C LEU A 57 -16.94 6.48 -12.09
N ALA A 58 -17.20 7.17 -10.98
CA ALA A 58 -18.46 7.05 -10.23
C ALA A 58 -19.67 7.34 -11.14
N ALA A 59 -19.62 8.44 -11.89
CA ALA A 59 -20.66 8.78 -12.85
C ALA A 59 -20.76 7.79 -14.03
N TYR A 60 -19.62 7.30 -14.54
CA TYR A 60 -19.56 6.31 -15.65
C TYR A 60 -20.21 4.97 -15.28
N HIS A 61 -20.01 4.53 -14.04
CA HIS A 61 -20.53 3.27 -13.52
C HIS A 61 -21.89 3.42 -12.81
N GLY A 62 -22.39 4.64 -12.61
CA GLY A 62 -23.66 4.90 -11.91
C GLY A 62 -23.57 4.64 -10.41
N HIS A 63 -22.39 4.83 -9.80
CA HIS A 63 -22.17 4.75 -8.36
C HIS A 63 -22.18 6.14 -7.74
N GLU A 64 -22.80 6.26 -6.57
CA GLU A 64 -22.73 7.47 -5.74
C GLU A 64 -21.69 7.29 -4.63
N ILE A 65 -20.88 8.31 -4.40
CA ILE A 65 -19.89 8.35 -3.33
C ILE A 65 -20.35 9.41 -2.32
N SER A 66 -20.47 9.02 -1.04
CA SER A 66 -21.12 9.79 0.02
C SER A 66 -20.57 11.21 0.25
N ASN A 67 -19.33 11.48 -0.18
CA ASN A 67 -18.66 12.78 -0.03
C ASN A 67 -18.11 13.34 -1.36
N LEU A 68 -18.51 12.78 -2.50
CA LEU A 68 -18.06 13.22 -3.82
C LEU A 68 -19.26 13.28 -4.77
N HIS A 69 -19.68 14.50 -5.08
CA HIS A 69 -20.78 14.72 -6.00
C HIS A 69 -20.26 14.81 -7.44
N ALA A 70 -20.47 13.74 -8.21
CA ALA A 70 -20.17 13.73 -9.62
C ALA A 70 -21.38 14.24 -10.43
N ALA A 71 -21.12 15.11 -11.42
CA ALA A 71 -22.16 15.50 -12.36
C ALA A 71 -22.54 14.28 -13.24
N PRO A 72 -23.83 14.10 -13.58
CA PRO A 72 -24.24 13.01 -14.45
C PRO A 72 -23.60 13.17 -15.84
N LEU A 73 -23.24 12.06 -16.47
CA LEU A 73 -22.73 12.04 -17.83
C LEU A 73 -23.90 11.99 -18.83
N ASP A 74 -23.82 12.79 -19.90
CA ASP A 74 -24.81 12.78 -20.99
C ASP A 74 -24.90 11.43 -21.70
N GLY A 75 -23.82 10.64 -21.63
CA GLY A 75 -23.75 9.29 -22.14
C GLY A 75 -22.51 8.57 -21.62
N ARG A 76 -22.50 7.24 -21.79
CA ARG A 76 -21.35 6.39 -21.52
C ARG A 76 -21.11 5.46 -22.69
N SER A 77 -19.84 5.10 -22.89
CA SER A 77 -19.45 4.08 -23.85
C SER A 77 -19.53 2.68 -23.20
N GLY A 78 -18.98 1.67 -23.87
CA GLY A 78 -18.93 0.30 -23.41
C GLY A 78 -18.02 0.04 -22.20
N THR A 79 -17.77 -1.24 -21.91
CA THR A 79 -16.87 -1.64 -20.82
C THR A 79 -15.44 -1.21 -21.12
N ILE A 80 -14.79 -0.51 -20.19
CA ILE A 80 -13.40 -0.06 -20.35
C ILE A 80 -12.48 -1.26 -20.17
N VAL A 81 -11.68 -1.58 -21.20
CA VAL A 81 -10.79 -2.75 -21.19
C VAL A 81 -9.40 -2.45 -20.64
N GLY A 82 -8.92 -1.23 -20.85
CA GLY A 82 -7.64 -0.77 -20.32
C GLY A 82 -7.51 0.73 -20.43
N VAL A 83 -6.62 1.28 -19.60
CA VAL A 83 -6.39 2.72 -19.50
C VAL A 83 -4.90 3.01 -19.60
N PHE A 84 -4.57 3.99 -20.42
CA PHE A 84 -3.26 4.61 -20.42
C PHE A 84 -3.41 6.05 -19.97
N ILE A 85 -2.67 6.41 -18.92
CA ILE A 85 -2.56 7.77 -18.45
C ILE A 85 -1.23 8.32 -18.93
N TYR A 86 -1.26 9.50 -19.55
CA TYR A 86 -0.07 10.13 -20.09
C TYR A 86 0.25 11.39 -19.29
N ASP A 87 1.30 11.30 -18.50
CA ASP A 87 1.75 12.28 -17.52
C ASP A 87 3.08 12.90 -18.03
N TYR A 88 2.98 13.86 -18.95
CA TYR A 88 4.13 14.53 -19.56
C TYR A 88 4.25 15.98 -19.12
N ILE A 89 5.46 16.30 -18.67
CA ILE A 89 5.90 17.66 -18.36
C ILE A 89 7.06 17.99 -19.30
N GLY A 90 6.92 19.07 -20.08
CA GLY A 90 7.92 19.51 -21.05
C GLY A 90 7.77 18.91 -22.46
N GLN A 91 8.66 19.32 -23.37
CA GLN A 91 8.58 18.98 -24.81
C GLN A 91 9.48 17.80 -25.22
N TYR A 92 10.53 17.55 -24.45
CA TYR A 92 11.55 16.55 -24.77
C TYR A 92 11.73 15.61 -23.59
N PHE A 93 11.91 14.33 -23.89
CA PHE A 93 12.06 13.29 -22.89
C PHE A 93 13.10 12.28 -23.36
N THR A 94 13.73 11.57 -22.43
CA THR A 94 14.72 10.52 -22.74
C THR A 94 14.24 9.15 -22.32
N SER A 95 13.31 9.12 -21.37
CA SER A 95 12.81 7.90 -20.79
C SER A 95 11.39 8.09 -20.27
N VAL A 96 10.72 6.97 -20.08
CA VAL A 96 9.34 6.87 -19.64
C VAL A 96 9.30 6.10 -18.33
N ASN A 97 8.89 6.74 -17.25
CA ASN A 97 8.67 6.11 -15.96
C ASN A 97 7.27 5.51 -15.88
N LEU A 98 7.13 4.32 -15.29
CA LEU A 98 5.84 3.66 -15.13
C LEU A 98 5.37 3.78 -13.69
N LYS A 99 4.21 4.42 -13.52
CA LYS A 99 3.46 4.51 -12.27
C LYS A 99 2.23 3.63 -12.37
N PHE A 100 2.11 2.66 -11.49
CA PHE A 100 1.09 1.61 -11.59
C PHE A 100 0.59 1.11 -10.24
N TYR A 101 1.08 1.65 -9.13
CA TYR A 101 0.55 1.27 -7.82
C TYR A 101 -0.85 1.85 -7.65
N GLY A 102 -1.76 1.00 -7.19
CA GLY A 102 -3.15 1.36 -6.93
C GLY A 102 -3.52 1.28 -5.47
N ILE A 103 -4.70 1.82 -5.18
CA ILE A 103 -5.23 1.89 -3.82
C ILE A 103 -5.35 0.48 -3.24
N ASN A 104 -5.01 0.34 -1.96
CA ASN A 104 -4.93 -0.94 -1.25
C ASN A 104 -3.89 -1.91 -1.83
N GLY A 105 -2.85 -1.42 -2.52
CA GLY A 105 -1.83 -2.25 -3.15
C GLY A 105 -2.35 -3.06 -4.34
N ARG A 106 -3.46 -2.63 -4.95
CA ARG A 106 -3.97 -3.23 -6.19
C ARG A 106 -3.03 -2.90 -7.34
N LEU A 107 -2.63 -3.91 -8.09
CA LEU A 107 -1.80 -3.74 -9.28
C LEU A 107 -2.64 -3.97 -10.54
N PRO A 108 -2.32 -3.29 -11.66
CA PRO A 108 -2.95 -3.59 -12.94
C PRO A 108 -2.55 -4.99 -13.40
N ASN A 109 -3.22 -5.50 -14.43
CA ASN A 109 -2.76 -6.71 -15.06
C ASN A 109 -1.33 -6.53 -15.60
N LEU A 110 -0.43 -7.46 -15.26
CA LEU A 110 0.98 -7.43 -15.66
C LEU A 110 1.20 -7.29 -17.17
N ASP A 111 0.29 -7.83 -18.01
CA ASP A 111 0.40 -7.71 -19.46
C ASP A 111 0.30 -6.26 -19.94
N LEU A 112 -0.50 -5.43 -19.26
CA LEU A 112 -0.59 -4.01 -19.59
C LEU A 112 0.75 -3.31 -19.40
N VAL A 113 1.45 -3.65 -18.31
CA VAL A 113 2.80 -3.13 -18.02
C VAL A 113 3.83 -3.69 -19.01
N ASN A 114 3.77 -4.99 -19.30
CA ASN A 114 4.66 -5.65 -20.25
C ASN A 114 4.53 -5.09 -21.67
N ILE A 115 3.32 -4.73 -22.10
CA ILE A 115 3.08 -4.07 -23.40
C ILE A 115 3.89 -2.79 -23.47
N ILE A 116 3.81 -1.95 -22.43
CA ILE A 116 4.52 -0.68 -22.39
C ILE A 116 6.04 -0.91 -22.42
N ALA A 117 6.56 -1.81 -21.60
CA ALA A 117 7.99 -2.12 -21.57
C ALA A 117 8.49 -2.62 -22.94
N ARG A 118 7.72 -3.48 -23.61
CA ARG A 118 8.05 -4.03 -24.94
C ARG A 118 7.98 -2.99 -26.06
N ILE A 119 6.97 -2.13 -26.06
CA ILE A 119 6.83 -1.06 -27.06
C ILE A 119 7.93 -0.02 -26.85
N SER A 120 8.15 0.42 -25.60
CA SER A 120 9.21 1.39 -25.28
C SER A 120 10.55 0.94 -25.84
N ARG A 121 10.95 -0.33 -25.65
CA ARG A 121 12.21 -0.87 -26.18
C ARG A 121 12.33 -0.83 -27.71
N LYS A 122 11.22 -0.89 -28.43
CA LYS A 122 11.20 -0.81 -29.90
C LYS A 122 11.13 0.63 -30.40
N SER A 123 10.56 1.51 -29.59
CA SER A 123 10.53 2.95 -29.82
C SER A 123 11.85 3.60 -29.38
N ALA A 124 11.98 4.91 -29.58
CA ALA A 124 13.15 5.68 -29.16
C ALA A 124 13.27 5.86 -27.63
N PHE A 125 12.39 5.25 -26.83
CA PHE A 125 12.27 5.48 -25.39
C PHE A 125 12.88 4.36 -24.56
N ALA A 126 13.61 4.71 -23.51
CA ALA A 126 13.87 3.74 -22.45
C ALA A 126 12.71 3.79 -21.44
N SER A 127 12.09 2.65 -21.11
CA SER A 127 11.20 2.61 -19.95
C SER A 127 12.02 2.65 -18.66
N VAL A 128 11.38 2.99 -17.54
CA VAL A 128 11.95 3.02 -16.19
C VAL A 128 10.92 2.48 -15.24
N VAL A 129 11.33 1.58 -14.35
CA VAL A 129 10.53 1.11 -13.22
C VAL A 129 11.45 1.12 -12.00
N ASN A 130 11.00 1.73 -10.91
CA ASN A 130 11.77 1.91 -9.66
C ASN A 130 13.18 2.46 -9.93
N GLY A 131 13.28 3.47 -10.78
CA GLY A 131 14.56 4.10 -11.13
C GLY A 131 15.48 3.28 -12.05
N ILE A 132 15.08 2.09 -12.53
CA ILE A 132 15.95 1.25 -13.37
C ILE A 132 15.48 1.13 -14.82
N HIS A 133 16.41 1.34 -15.77
CA HIS A 133 16.17 1.16 -17.20
C HIS A 133 16.32 -0.32 -17.66
N PRO A 134 15.55 -0.78 -18.66
CA PRO A 134 15.71 -2.12 -19.23
C PRO A 134 17.10 -2.32 -19.86
N GLN A 135 17.67 -1.26 -20.43
CA GLN A 135 18.97 -1.32 -21.09
C GLN A 135 20.11 -1.57 -20.10
N ASP A 136 19.96 -1.15 -18.84
CA ASP A 136 21.00 -1.35 -17.82
C ASP A 136 21.14 -2.84 -17.48
N PHE A 137 20.03 -3.57 -17.43
CA PHE A 137 20.01 -5.03 -17.26
C PHE A 137 20.57 -5.82 -18.44
N LEU A 138 20.55 -5.24 -19.65
CA LEU A 138 21.14 -5.86 -20.85
C LEU A 138 22.63 -5.58 -20.94
N ARG A 139 23.09 -4.43 -20.44
CA ARG A 139 24.50 -4.03 -20.45
C ARG A 139 25.27 -4.59 -19.27
N HIS A 140 24.62 -4.75 -18.12
CA HIS A 140 25.18 -5.33 -16.91
C HIS A 140 24.27 -6.47 -16.44
N SER A 141 24.84 -7.65 -16.20
CA SER A 141 24.14 -8.67 -15.41
C SER A 141 23.77 -8.03 -14.07
N PRO A 142 22.49 -7.98 -13.70
CA PRO A 142 22.11 -7.27 -12.48
C PRO A 142 22.83 -7.88 -11.31
N GLN A 143 23.46 -7.04 -10.50
CA GLN A 143 23.97 -7.53 -9.23
C GLN A 143 22.77 -7.94 -8.40
N HIS A 144 22.95 -8.95 -7.55
CA HIS A 144 21.90 -9.39 -6.64
C HIS A 144 21.36 -8.22 -5.80
N ASN A 145 22.24 -7.27 -5.48
CA ASN A 145 21.92 -6.06 -4.73
C ASN A 145 20.91 -5.15 -5.46
N ASP A 146 20.99 -5.02 -6.79
CA ASP A 146 20.08 -4.15 -7.57
C ASP A 146 18.65 -4.71 -7.53
N LEU A 147 18.52 -6.04 -7.69
CA LEU A 147 17.23 -6.72 -7.63
C LEU A 147 16.62 -6.65 -6.23
N LEU A 148 17.45 -6.80 -5.19
CA LEU A 148 17.01 -6.64 -3.80
C LEU A 148 16.58 -5.21 -3.50
N HIS A 149 17.29 -4.21 -4.02
CA HIS A 149 16.91 -2.81 -3.87
C HIS A 149 15.53 -2.54 -4.47
N SER A 150 15.31 -2.92 -5.74
CA SER A 150 14.00 -2.75 -6.39
C SER A 150 12.89 -3.50 -5.70
N PHE A 151 13.18 -4.68 -5.14
CA PHE A 151 12.21 -5.42 -4.35
C PHE A 151 11.84 -4.66 -3.08
N ILE A 152 12.82 -4.15 -2.33
CA ILE A 152 12.60 -3.38 -1.10
C ILE A 152 11.83 -2.10 -1.39
N GLU A 153 12.21 -1.36 -2.43
CA GLU A 153 11.48 -0.17 -2.89
C GLU A 153 10.04 -0.51 -3.26
N SER A 154 9.82 -1.58 -4.03
CA SER A 154 8.45 -1.99 -4.39
C SER A 154 7.62 -2.38 -3.17
N VAL A 155 8.21 -3.08 -2.19
CA VAL A 155 7.51 -3.41 -0.93
C VAL A 155 7.18 -2.13 -0.16
N PHE A 156 8.08 -1.16 -0.14
CA PHE A 156 7.89 0.09 0.55
C PHE A 156 6.78 0.93 -0.12
N ASP A 157 6.85 1.11 -1.44
CA ASP A 157 5.88 1.86 -2.23
C ASP A 157 4.49 1.23 -2.13
N GLN A 158 4.37 -0.09 -2.35
CA GLN A 158 3.07 -0.77 -2.21
C GLN A 158 2.50 -0.75 -0.78
N THR A 159 3.32 -0.50 0.24
CA THR A 159 2.87 -0.42 1.63
C THR A 159 2.37 0.98 1.99
N PHE A 160 3.09 2.01 1.56
CA PHE A 160 2.88 3.38 2.04
C PHE A 160 2.31 4.35 0.98
N VAL A 161 2.53 4.07 -0.30
CA VAL A 161 1.99 4.86 -1.41
C VAL A 161 0.59 4.37 -1.73
N GLU A 162 -0.43 5.02 -1.18
CA GLU A 162 -1.82 4.69 -1.48
C GLU A 162 -2.27 5.21 -2.86
N ILE A 163 -1.73 6.36 -3.30
CA ILE A 163 -2.04 7.00 -4.58
C ILE A 163 -0.71 7.41 -5.22
N ASP A 164 -0.32 6.71 -6.27
CA ASP A 164 0.93 6.93 -7.04
C ASP A 164 0.69 7.87 -8.25
N GLY A 165 -0.50 7.78 -8.84
CA GLY A 165 -0.97 8.66 -9.91
C GLY A 165 -2.47 8.49 -10.20
N LEU A 166 -2.94 9.05 -11.31
CA LEU A 166 -4.35 8.92 -11.73
C LEU A 166 -4.77 7.46 -11.97
N ASN A 167 -3.81 6.57 -12.27
CA ASN A 167 -4.04 5.12 -12.37
C ASN A 167 -4.62 4.50 -11.09
N SER A 168 -4.41 5.10 -9.92
CA SER A 168 -4.58 4.43 -8.63
C SER A 168 -6.04 4.04 -8.33
N VAL A 169 -7.00 4.77 -8.89
CA VAL A 169 -8.44 4.61 -8.63
C VAL A 169 -9.12 3.57 -9.52
N PHE A 170 -8.56 3.29 -10.70
CA PHE A 170 -9.17 2.40 -11.69
C PHE A 170 -9.31 0.94 -11.21
N GLY A 171 -8.39 0.51 -10.34
CA GLY A 171 -8.41 -0.85 -9.78
C GLY A 171 -9.70 -1.14 -8.99
N SER A 172 -10.33 -0.13 -8.37
CA SER A 172 -11.60 -0.29 -7.66
C SER A 172 -12.78 -0.62 -8.58
N TYR A 173 -12.69 -0.26 -9.85
CA TYR A 173 -13.70 -0.53 -10.87
C TYR A 173 -13.37 -1.77 -11.70
N GLY A 174 -12.33 -2.54 -11.32
CA GLY A 174 -11.88 -3.71 -12.06
C GLY A 174 -11.31 -3.37 -13.44
N ILE A 175 -10.71 -2.18 -13.56
CA ILE A 175 -10.07 -1.67 -14.78
C ILE A 175 -8.56 -1.62 -14.55
N SER A 176 -7.78 -2.17 -15.49
CA SER A 176 -6.31 -2.08 -15.44
C SER A 176 -5.85 -0.76 -16.04
N ALA A 177 -5.03 -0.02 -15.30
CA ALA A 177 -4.54 1.29 -15.67
C ALA A 177 -3.05 1.44 -15.37
N VAL A 178 -2.32 2.10 -16.27
CA VAL A 178 -0.91 2.44 -16.07
C VAL A 178 -0.68 3.89 -16.45
N THR A 179 0.03 4.61 -15.59
CA THR A 179 0.51 5.97 -15.84
C THR A 179 1.90 5.91 -16.43
N ILE A 180 2.08 6.63 -17.52
CA ILE A 180 3.26 6.71 -18.36
C ILE A 180 3.78 8.13 -18.19
N GLN A 181 4.79 8.27 -17.34
CA GLN A 181 5.36 9.57 -16.99
C GLN A 181 6.60 9.85 -17.83
N GLY A 182 6.67 11.03 -18.45
CA GLY A 182 7.83 11.44 -19.26
C GLY A 182 8.93 12.06 -18.40
N ASN A 183 10.13 11.49 -18.43
CA ASN A 183 11.29 12.06 -17.73
C ASN A 183 12.07 13.00 -18.65
N SER A 184 12.23 14.25 -18.21
CA SER A 184 12.97 15.29 -18.92
C SER A 184 14.48 14.98 -19.03
N PRO A 185 15.16 15.31 -20.15
CA PRO A 185 16.58 15.04 -20.35
C PRO A 185 17.46 15.71 -19.29
N SER A 186 18.18 14.88 -18.51
CA SER A 186 19.03 15.35 -17.41
C SER A 186 20.31 16.12 -17.81
N LYS A 187 20.65 16.30 -19.11
CA LYS A 187 21.71 17.21 -19.64
C LYS A 187 22.11 16.90 -21.10
N ASN A 188 21.91 15.66 -21.58
CA ASN A 188 22.28 15.25 -22.94
C ASN A 188 21.10 15.34 -23.92
N HIS A 189 21.11 16.38 -24.76
CA HIS A 189 20.08 16.62 -25.79
C HIS A 189 20.15 15.62 -26.96
N ASN A 190 21.26 14.90 -27.13
CA ASN A 190 21.46 13.98 -28.26
C ASN A 190 20.58 12.71 -28.20
N ARG A 191 19.81 12.50 -27.12
CA ARG A 191 18.81 11.42 -26.99
C ARG A 191 17.42 11.95 -26.60
N ALA A 192 17.21 13.26 -26.75
CA ALA A 192 15.88 13.84 -26.59
C ALA A 192 14.97 13.31 -27.70
N THR A 193 13.88 12.69 -27.28
CA THR A 193 12.82 12.23 -28.16
C THR A 193 11.73 13.28 -28.24
N ASP A 194 11.12 13.39 -29.41
CA ASP A 194 10.12 14.43 -29.71
C ASP A 194 8.70 13.89 -29.48
N ILE A 195 7.73 14.80 -29.42
CA ILE A 195 6.31 14.49 -29.25
C ILE A 195 5.77 13.55 -30.33
N GLN A 196 6.34 13.58 -31.54
CA GLN A 196 5.96 12.69 -32.63
C GLN A 196 6.29 11.22 -32.32
N ASP A 197 7.47 10.95 -31.78
CA ASP A 197 7.83 9.59 -31.36
C ASP A 197 6.84 9.09 -30.30
N MET A 198 6.35 10.00 -29.44
CA MET A 198 5.39 9.65 -28.41
C MET A 198 4.01 9.38 -28.99
N ALA A 199 3.58 10.15 -29.99
CA ALA A 199 2.35 9.86 -30.72
C ALA A 199 2.37 8.45 -31.33
N VAL A 200 3.50 8.03 -31.91
CA VAL A 200 3.69 6.65 -32.43
C VAL A 200 3.61 5.62 -31.31
N PHE A 201 4.21 5.91 -30.15
CA PHE A 201 4.14 5.03 -28.98
C PHE A 201 2.72 4.93 -28.42
N VAL A 202 1.99 6.04 -28.33
CA VAL A 202 0.59 6.07 -27.90
C VAL A 202 -0.27 5.25 -28.86
N GLU A 203 -0.12 5.44 -30.18
CA GLU A 203 -0.81 4.63 -31.17
C GLU A 203 -0.53 3.14 -30.98
N ALA A 204 0.74 2.75 -30.79
CA ALA A 204 1.13 1.37 -30.57
C ALA A 204 0.50 0.75 -29.31
N CYS A 205 0.41 1.52 -28.21
CA CYS A 205 -0.26 1.11 -26.98
C CYS A 205 -1.77 0.88 -27.22
N PHE A 206 -2.45 1.83 -27.86
CA PHE A 206 -3.88 1.70 -28.17
C PHE A 206 -4.16 0.58 -29.17
N ARG A 207 -3.31 0.38 -30.18
CA ARG A 207 -3.43 -0.75 -31.11
C ARG A 207 -3.24 -2.10 -30.41
N SER A 208 -2.40 -2.14 -29.38
CA SER A 208 -2.23 -3.35 -28.57
C SER A 208 -3.51 -3.69 -27.81
N LEU A 209 -4.14 -2.71 -27.13
CA LEU A 209 -5.44 -2.91 -26.46
C LEU A 209 -6.59 -3.19 -27.45
N ASN A 210 -6.58 -2.55 -28.62
CA ASN A 210 -7.59 -2.76 -29.65
C ASN A 210 -7.65 -4.20 -30.14
N ASN A 211 -6.48 -4.86 -30.21
CA ASN A 211 -6.34 -6.23 -30.69
C ASN A 211 -6.53 -7.29 -29.60
N VAL A 212 -6.75 -6.88 -28.35
CA VAL A 212 -7.09 -7.82 -27.27
C VAL A 212 -8.50 -8.36 -27.53
N LEU A 213 -8.64 -9.69 -27.62
CA LEU A 213 -9.91 -10.37 -27.89
C LEU A 213 -10.76 -10.57 -26.62
N GLU A 214 -10.10 -10.69 -25.46
CA GLU A 214 -10.74 -10.98 -24.17
C GLU A 214 -10.20 -10.03 -23.10
N LYS A 215 -11.03 -9.64 -22.13
CA LYS A 215 -10.59 -8.80 -21.01
C LYS A 215 -9.29 -9.34 -20.38
N LEU A 216 -8.37 -8.48 -19.95
CA LEU A 216 -7.12 -8.88 -19.31
C LEU A 216 -7.36 -9.71 -18.03
N HIS A 217 -7.26 -11.04 -18.11
CA HIS A 217 -7.57 -11.95 -16.98
C HIS A 217 -6.61 -13.12 -16.80
N GLN A 218 -5.81 -13.48 -17.81
CA GLN A 218 -4.89 -14.63 -17.76
C GLN A 218 -3.61 -14.34 -16.95
N SER A 219 -3.14 -13.09 -17.00
CA SER A 219 -1.89 -12.69 -16.36
C SER A 219 -2.05 -12.20 -14.92
N TYR A 220 -0.93 -12.10 -14.22
CA TYR A 220 -0.86 -11.84 -12.78
C TYR A 220 -1.33 -10.43 -12.39
N PHE A 221 -2.00 -10.35 -11.23
CA PHE A 221 -2.37 -9.12 -10.51
C PHE A 221 -1.62 -8.95 -9.17
N LEU A 222 -0.79 -9.93 -8.83
CA LEU A 222 0.04 -9.94 -7.63
C LEU A 222 1.47 -10.25 -8.08
N TYR A 223 2.30 -9.22 -8.14
CA TYR A 223 3.69 -9.32 -8.58
C TYR A 223 4.55 -8.19 -7.99
N PHE A 224 5.86 -8.40 -8.01
CA PHE A 224 6.85 -7.33 -7.87
C PHE A 224 7.59 -7.13 -9.18
N LEU A 225 7.70 -5.89 -9.64
CA LEU A 225 8.56 -5.57 -10.77
C LEU A 225 9.97 -5.30 -10.25
N LEU A 226 10.88 -6.23 -10.54
CA LEU A 226 12.31 -6.07 -10.24
C LEU A 226 13.01 -5.30 -11.36
N SER A 227 12.43 -5.34 -12.55
CA SER A 227 12.80 -4.50 -13.69
C SER A 227 11.62 -4.39 -14.64
N PRO A 228 11.67 -3.50 -15.65
CA PRO A 228 10.60 -3.39 -16.64
C PRO A 228 10.29 -4.70 -17.41
N ASP A 229 11.24 -5.65 -17.44
CA ASP A 229 11.08 -6.94 -18.13
C ASP A 229 11.13 -8.15 -17.17
N LYS A 230 11.39 -7.93 -15.87
CA LYS A 230 11.51 -8.99 -14.86
C LYS A 230 10.55 -8.75 -13.73
N PHE A 231 9.68 -9.72 -13.52
CA PHE A 231 8.75 -9.73 -12.40
C PHE A 231 8.97 -10.96 -11.53
N MET A 232 8.62 -10.83 -10.26
CA MET A 232 8.48 -11.92 -9.32
C MET A 232 6.99 -12.19 -9.11
N SER A 233 6.55 -13.42 -9.39
CA SER A 233 5.15 -13.82 -9.19
C SER A 233 4.85 -14.17 -7.73
N VAL A 234 3.56 -14.19 -7.39
CA VAL A 234 3.03 -14.55 -6.07
C VAL A 234 3.57 -15.86 -5.49
N ALA A 235 3.87 -16.84 -6.34
CA ALA A 235 4.35 -18.15 -5.90
C ALA A 235 5.72 -18.09 -5.20
N TYR A 236 6.59 -17.14 -5.57
CA TYR A 236 7.96 -17.07 -5.05
C TYR A 236 8.05 -16.37 -3.69
N TYR A 237 7.18 -15.40 -3.44
CA TYR A 237 7.24 -14.57 -2.23
C TYR A 237 6.21 -14.97 -1.16
N MET A 238 5.14 -15.68 -1.51
CA MET A 238 4.13 -16.13 -0.53
C MET A 238 4.70 -17.02 0.59
N PRO A 239 5.73 -17.88 0.34
CA PRO A 239 6.37 -18.62 1.42
C PRO A 239 6.91 -17.73 2.55
N ILE A 240 7.36 -16.51 2.25
CA ILE A 240 7.85 -15.56 3.27
C ILE A 240 6.74 -15.21 4.26
N ALA A 241 5.56 -14.84 3.74
CA ALA A 241 4.38 -14.61 4.57
C ALA A 241 3.99 -15.87 5.36
N GLY A 242 4.05 -17.04 4.71
CA GLY A 242 3.83 -18.33 5.36
C GLY A 242 4.75 -18.59 6.54
N PHE A 243 6.05 -18.29 6.42
CA PHE A 243 7.02 -18.42 7.52
C PHE A 243 6.72 -17.45 8.67
N LEU A 244 6.33 -16.21 8.36
CA LEU A 244 5.95 -15.21 9.38
C LEU A 244 4.69 -15.66 10.15
N ILE A 245 3.69 -16.18 9.44
CA ILE A 245 2.46 -16.74 10.04
C ILE A 245 2.81 -17.98 10.88
N ALA A 246 3.62 -18.89 10.35
CA ALA A 246 4.04 -20.09 11.06
C ALA A 246 4.74 -19.74 12.39
N ALA A 247 5.61 -18.73 12.40
CA ALA A 247 6.22 -18.23 13.62
C ALA A 247 5.16 -17.82 14.66
N MET A 248 4.15 -17.04 14.27
CA MET A 248 3.06 -16.65 15.16
C MET A 248 2.24 -17.86 15.66
N VAL A 249 1.95 -18.82 14.79
CA VAL A 249 1.22 -20.05 15.16
C VAL A 249 2.01 -20.89 16.17
N PHE A 250 3.32 -21.10 15.97
CA PHE A 250 4.14 -21.83 16.95
C PHE A 250 4.17 -21.13 18.32
N CYS A 251 4.22 -19.79 18.30
CA CYS A 251 4.16 -18.99 19.52
C CYS A 251 2.82 -19.12 20.24
N ALA A 252 1.72 -19.08 19.49
CA ALA A 252 0.39 -19.33 20.01
C ALA A 252 0.27 -20.74 20.60
N LEU A 253 0.68 -21.78 19.88
CA LEU A 253 0.65 -23.16 20.35
C LEU A 253 1.41 -23.35 21.67
N ARG A 254 2.58 -22.72 21.81
CA ARG A 254 3.33 -22.76 23.06
C ARG A 254 2.53 -22.16 24.23
N GLU A 255 1.92 -21.00 24.04
CA GLU A 255 1.11 -20.38 25.10
C GLU A 255 -0.13 -21.22 25.40
N TYR A 256 -0.75 -21.83 24.39
CA TYR A 256 -1.90 -22.73 24.55
C TYR A 256 -1.61 -23.87 25.53
N PHE A 257 -0.44 -24.51 25.44
CA PHE A 257 -0.05 -25.58 26.38
C PHE A 257 0.18 -25.11 27.83
N THR A 258 0.28 -23.80 28.08
CA THR A 258 0.37 -23.24 29.44
C THR A 258 -0.98 -22.84 30.02
N ILE A 259 -2.04 -22.83 29.21
CA ILE A 259 -3.38 -22.42 29.63
C ILE A 259 -4.05 -23.59 30.35
N THR A 260 -4.42 -23.37 31.61
CA THR A 260 -5.17 -24.35 32.43
C THR A 260 -6.68 -24.17 32.32
N ASN A 261 -7.15 -22.92 32.28
CA ASN A 261 -8.55 -22.57 32.09
C ASN A 261 -8.66 -21.51 31.01
N PHE A 262 -9.44 -21.78 29.95
CA PHE A 262 -9.65 -20.82 28.88
C PHE A 262 -10.74 -19.81 29.26
N ALA A 263 -10.37 -18.54 29.39
CA ALA A 263 -11.27 -17.42 29.56
C ALA A 263 -10.79 -16.24 28.71
N VAL A 264 -11.68 -15.64 27.92
CA VAL A 264 -11.30 -14.51 27.07
C VAL A 264 -10.89 -13.33 27.94
N PRO A 265 -9.68 -12.76 27.77
CA PRO A 265 -9.21 -11.65 28.59
C PRO A 265 -10.12 -10.43 28.43
N LYS A 266 -10.43 -9.75 29.54
CA LYS A 266 -11.28 -8.56 29.50
C LYS A 266 -10.60 -7.41 28.75
N SER A 267 -9.28 -7.27 28.92
CA SER A 267 -8.45 -6.30 28.19
C SER A 267 -8.56 -6.51 26.68
N PHE A 268 -8.51 -7.77 26.23
CA PHE A 268 -8.64 -8.10 24.81
C PHE A 268 -9.98 -7.61 24.24
N ILE A 269 -11.10 -7.90 24.92
CA ILE A 269 -12.43 -7.45 24.48
C ILE A 269 -12.55 -5.93 24.53
N LEU A 270 -12.10 -5.29 25.62
CA LEU A 270 -12.20 -3.84 25.79
C LEU A 270 -11.41 -3.10 24.70
N ASN A 271 -10.22 -3.59 24.36
CA ASN A 271 -9.37 -2.98 23.35
C ASN A 271 -9.99 -3.05 21.96
N HIS A 272 -10.60 -4.18 21.61
CA HIS A 272 -11.31 -4.36 20.35
C HIS A 272 -12.58 -3.51 20.29
N LEU A 273 -13.37 -3.44 21.37
CA LEU A 273 -14.55 -2.59 21.44
C LEU A 273 -14.19 -1.11 21.33
N PHE A 274 -13.09 -0.69 21.97
CA PHE A 274 -12.60 0.67 21.83
C PHE A 274 -12.13 0.95 20.41
N ALA A 275 -11.32 0.08 19.82
CA ALA A 275 -10.82 0.23 18.44
C ALA A 275 -11.97 0.35 17.43
N LEU A 276 -12.99 -0.52 17.55
CA LEU A 276 -14.21 -0.47 16.77
C LEU A 276 -15.01 0.83 17.02
N GLY A 277 -15.19 1.20 18.29
CA GLY A 277 -15.87 2.44 18.68
C GLY A 277 -15.15 3.69 18.17
N PHE A 278 -13.82 3.69 18.18
CA PHE A 278 -12.97 4.76 17.65
C PHE A 278 -13.13 4.87 16.13
N TYR A 279 -13.14 3.74 15.40
CA TYR A 279 -13.45 3.74 13.98
C TYR A 279 -14.82 4.35 13.69
N PHE A 280 -15.89 3.88 14.34
CA PHE A 280 -17.22 4.42 14.11
C PHE A 280 -17.36 5.89 14.53
N PHE A 281 -16.73 6.29 15.63
CA PHE A 281 -16.71 7.68 16.08
C PHE A 281 -16.04 8.58 15.05
N THR A 282 -14.83 8.21 14.58
CA THR A 282 -14.10 9.00 13.57
C THR A 282 -14.85 9.07 12.24
N VAL A 283 -15.46 7.96 11.80
CA VAL A 283 -16.28 7.93 10.60
C VAL A 283 -17.53 8.82 10.74
N PHE A 284 -18.20 8.76 11.89
CA PHE A 284 -19.36 9.61 12.18
C PHE A 284 -18.98 11.09 12.20
N MET A 285 -17.90 11.46 12.89
CA MET A 285 -17.45 12.85 12.99
C MET A 285 -17.07 13.44 11.63
N PHE A 286 -16.47 12.64 10.75
CA PHE A 286 -16.10 13.07 9.40
C PHE A 286 -17.31 13.17 8.47
N SER A 287 -18.18 12.14 8.43
CA SER A 287 -19.37 12.13 7.57
C SER A 287 -20.41 13.19 7.93
N SER A 288 -20.51 13.56 9.20
CA SER A 288 -21.41 14.62 9.69
C SER A 288 -20.86 16.04 9.46
N ASN A 289 -19.64 16.20 8.91
CA ASN A 289 -18.93 17.47 8.78
C ASN A 289 -18.78 18.26 10.09
N LEU A 290 -18.99 17.65 11.26
CA LEU A 290 -18.96 18.30 12.57
C LEU A 290 -17.61 18.96 12.91
N LEU A 291 -16.51 18.52 12.27
CA LEU A 291 -15.16 19.02 12.51
C LEU A 291 -14.51 19.67 11.28
N ALA A 292 -15.25 19.89 10.18
CA ALA A 292 -14.68 20.29 8.89
C ALA A 292 -13.75 21.52 8.97
N ASP A 293 -14.06 22.47 9.85
CA ASP A 293 -13.34 23.74 9.97
C ASP A 293 -12.03 23.68 10.78
N SER A 294 -11.74 22.55 11.45
CA SER A 294 -10.63 22.46 12.40
C SER A 294 -9.73 21.24 12.19
N ILE A 295 -8.82 21.35 11.21
CA ILE A 295 -7.76 20.34 10.94
C ILE A 295 -7.03 19.94 12.24
N LEU A 296 -6.70 20.91 13.09
CA LEU A 296 -6.02 20.65 14.36
C LEU A 296 -6.81 19.70 15.27
N LEU A 297 -8.12 19.92 15.40
CA LEU A 297 -8.98 19.12 16.29
C LEU A 297 -9.18 17.71 15.73
N GLN A 298 -9.37 17.59 14.41
CA GLN A 298 -9.43 16.29 13.73
C GLN A 298 -8.15 15.49 13.97
N SER A 299 -6.99 16.12 13.80
CA SER A 299 -5.72 15.45 14.05
C SER A 299 -5.53 15.11 15.54
N CYS A 300 -5.89 16.01 16.47
CA CYS A 300 -5.83 15.70 17.90
C CYS A 300 -6.67 14.47 18.28
N ILE A 301 -7.84 14.26 17.66
CA ILE A 301 -8.66 13.06 17.89
C ILE A 301 -7.99 11.82 17.29
N LEU A 302 -7.48 11.91 16.05
CA LEU A 302 -6.84 10.80 15.35
C LEU A 302 -5.55 10.32 16.04
N PHE A 303 -4.82 11.21 16.71
CA PHE A 303 -3.61 10.88 17.49
C PHE A 303 -3.90 10.59 18.96
N GLY A 304 -4.71 11.44 19.58
CA GLY A 304 -5.00 11.39 21.00
C GLY A 304 -5.78 10.15 21.40
N GLY A 305 -6.79 9.75 20.63
CA GLY A 305 -7.59 8.55 20.92
C GLY A 305 -6.74 7.27 21.04
N PRO A 306 -5.97 6.91 20.00
CA PRO A 306 -5.07 5.75 20.04
C PRO A 306 -4.02 5.82 21.15
N LEU A 307 -3.42 6.99 21.38
CA LEU A 307 -2.43 7.18 22.44
C LEU A 307 -3.03 7.03 23.83
N ILE A 308 -4.23 7.59 24.06
CA ILE A 308 -4.95 7.44 25.33
C ILE A 308 -5.28 5.97 25.57
N LEU A 309 -5.79 5.25 24.56
CA LEU A 309 -6.02 3.81 24.68
C LEU A 309 -4.74 3.09 25.05
N TYR A 310 -3.65 3.32 24.31
CA TYR A 310 -2.35 2.69 24.59
C TYR A 310 -1.88 2.94 26.03
N ILE A 311 -2.01 4.17 26.54
CA ILE A 311 -1.67 4.52 27.93
C ILE A 311 -2.58 3.77 28.92
N LEU A 312 -3.90 3.79 28.71
CA LEU A 312 -4.86 3.11 29.61
C LEU A 312 -4.61 1.60 29.65
N THR A 313 -4.37 0.98 28.50
CA THR A 313 -4.12 -0.47 28.38
C THR A 313 -2.76 -0.85 28.88
N PHE A 314 -1.78 0.04 28.73
CA PHE A 314 -0.50 -0.10 29.40
C PHE A 314 -0.75 -0.21 30.91
N PHE A 315 -1.50 0.72 31.52
CA PHE A 315 -1.81 0.71 32.97
C PHE A 315 -2.84 -0.33 33.44
N TYR A 316 -3.45 -1.11 32.54
CA TYR A 316 -4.46 -2.10 32.90
C TYR A 316 -3.85 -3.24 33.76
N PRO A 317 -4.45 -3.55 34.92
CA PRO A 317 -3.98 -4.65 35.76
C PRO A 317 -4.31 -6.00 35.10
N ILE A 318 -3.30 -6.84 34.90
CA ILE A 318 -3.51 -8.25 34.54
C ILE A 318 -3.49 -9.04 35.85
N ASP A 319 -4.64 -9.64 36.19
CA ASP A 319 -4.89 -10.16 37.54
C ASP A 319 -4.22 -11.52 37.77
N SER A 320 -3.88 -12.25 36.70
CA SER A 320 -3.30 -13.60 36.79
C SER A 320 -2.28 -13.93 35.69
N ALA A 321 -1.33 -14.82 36.01
CA ALA A 321 -0.39 -15.36 35.02
C ALA A 321 -1.11 -16.12 33.88
N SER A 322 -2.23 -16.78 34.19
CA SER A 322 -3.08 -17.43 33.19
C SER A 322 -3.72 -16.43 32.23
N GLU A 323 -4.19 -15.28 32.71
CA GLU A 323 -4.75 -14.23 31.86
C GLU A 323 -3.68 -13.65 30.91
N CYS A 324 -2.44 -13.51 31.37
CA CYS A 324 -1.31 -13.10 30.53
C CYS A 324 -1.02 -14.13 29.41
N SER A 325 -0.98 -15.43 29.73
CA SER A 325 -0.79 -16.49 28.72
C SER A 325 -1.92 -16.51 27.68
N ILE A 326 -3.18 -16.33 28.09
CA ILE A 326 -4.31 -16.30 27.17
C ILE A 326 -4.28 -15.04 26.30
N THR A 327 -3.93 -13.88 26.87
CA THR A 327 -3.79 -12.62 26.11
C THR A 327 -2.69 -12.74 25.06
N ARG A 328 -1.56 -13.37 25.40
CA ARG A 328 -0.49 -13.68 24.44
C ARG A 328 -0.95 -14.62 23.34
N PHE A 329 -1.65 -15.70 23.72
CA PHE A 329 -2.22 -16.65 22.76
C PHE A 329 -3.13 -15.95 21.74
N ALA A 330 -4.10 -15.17 22.23
CA ALA A 330 -5.03 -14.42 21.39
C ALA A 330 -4.29 -13.42 20.49
N PHE A 331 -3.33 -12.69 21.03
CA PHE A 331 -2.51 -11.72 20.29
C PHE A 331 -1.71 -12.38 19.14
N PHE A 332 -1.06 -13.53 19.38
CA PHE A 332 -0.32 -14.21 18.30
C PHE A 332 -1.23 -14.73 17.19
N ILE A 333 -2.41 -15.25 17.53
CA ILE A 333 -3.39 -15.66 16.53
C ILE A 333 -3.90 -14.45 15.73
N GLU A 334 -4.23 -13.35 16.41
CA GLU A 334 -4.68 -12.10 15.79
C GLU A 334 -3.65 -11.56 14.78
N ILE A 335 -2.38 -11.43 15.20
CA ILE A 335 -1.29 -10.97 14.32
C ILE A 335 -1.05 -11.96 13.17
N GLY A 336 -1.10 -13.27 13.40
CA GLY A 336 -0.97 -14.28 12.35
C GLY A 336 -2.09 -14.18 11.30
N LEU A 337 -3.33 -14.00 11.74
CA LEU A 337 -4.48 -13.77 10.86
C LEU A 337 -4.36 -12.45 10.11
N LEU A 338 -3.88 -11.39 10.77
CA LEU A 338 -3.67 -10.08 10.15
C LEU A 338 -2.62 -10.15 9.04
N ILE A 339 -1.48 -10.80 9.28
CA ILE A 339 -0.43 -11.02 8.26
C ILE A 339 -1.03 -11.82 7.09
N GLY A 340 -1.74 -12.92 7.36
CA GLY A 340 -2.36 -13.73 6.30
C GLY A 340 -3.39 -12.97 5.47
N ALA A 341 -4.33 -12.27 6.13
CA ALA A 341 -5.39 -11.53 5.45
C ALA A 341 -4.84 -10.36 4.64
N THR A 342 -3.93 -9.57 5.23
CA THR A 342 -3.28 -8.46 4.51
C THR A 342 -2.46 -8.99 3.35
N SER A 343 -1.67 -10.05 3.54
CA SER A 343 -0.85 -10.63 2.47
C SER A 343 -1.65 -11.15 1.27
N LEU A 344 -2.91 -11.55 1.46
CA LEU A 344 -3.80 -11.98 0.38
C LEU A 344 -4.43 -10.82 -0.38
N VAL A 345 -4.66 -9.67 0.27
CA VAL A 345 -5.19 -8.46 -0.38
C VAL A 345 -4.07 -7.71 -1.11
N SER A 346 -2.97 -7.49 -0.40
CA SER A 346 -1.78 -6.79 -0.87
C SER A 346 -0.60 -7.31 -0.08
N ILE A 347 0.35 -7.94 -0.76
CA ILE A 347 1.39 -8.67 -0.04
C ILE A 347 2.31 -7.74 0.77
N SER A 348 2.60 -6.56 0.23
CA SER A 348 3.61 -5.66 0.76
C SER A 348 3.32 -5.20 2.19
N PRO A 349 2.13 -4.67 2.53
CA PRO A 349 1.72 -4.43 3.92
C PRO A 349 1.85 -5.67 4.81
N GLY A 350 1.48 -6.86 4.33
CA GLY A 350 1.55 -8.09 5.14
C GLY A 350 3.00 -8.53 5.44
N ILE A 351 3.89 -8.46 4.44
CA ILE A 351 5.33 -8.69 4.64
C ILE A 351 5.91 -7.61 5.53
N PHE A 352 5.55 -6.35 5.33
CA PHE A 352 6.08 -5.23 6.07
C PHE A 352 5.67 -5.29 7.55
N ILE A 353 4.37 -5.44 7.82
CA ILE A 353 3.83 -5.63 9.18
C ILE A 353 4.47 -6.86 9.82
N GLY A 354 4.52 -7.98 9.10
CA GLY A 354 5.11 -9.21 9.60
C GLY A 354 6.60 -9.05 9.91
N ALA A 355 7.44 -8.68 8.94
CA ALA A 355 8.89 -8.60 9.12
C ALA A 355 9.32 -7.58 10.19
N ILE A 356 8.68 -6.41 10.25
CA ILE A 356 9.07 -5.34 11.17
C ILE A 356 8.48 -5.54 12.56
N CYS A 357 7.24 -6.04 12.66
CA CYS A 357 6.59 -6.17 13.96
C CYS A 357 6.90 -7.52 14.64
N VAL A 358 7.03 -8.62 13.87
CA VAL A 358 7.21 -9.97 14.43
C VAL A 358 8.49 -10.09 15.25
N LEU A 359 9.63 -9.58 14.77
CA LEU A 359 10.90 -9.72 15.49
C LEU A 359 10.90 -9.00 16.85
N PRO A 360 10.54 -7.70 16.96
CA PRO A 360 10.36 -7.04 18.25
C PRO A 360 9.33 -7.73 19.13
N ILE A 361 8.18 -8.16 18.57
CA ILE A 361 7.15 -8.91 19.30
C ILE A 361 7.73 -10.19 19.92
N LEU A 362 8.52 -10.95 19.16
CA LEU A 362 9.17 -12.17 19.65
C LEU A 362 10.23 -11.88 20.70
N ILE A 363 10.99 -10.80 20.57
CA ILE A 363 11.98 -10.38 21.57
C ILE A 363 11.28 -9.99 22.89
N ILE A 364 10.26 -9.13 22.81
CA ILE A 364 9.42 -8.70 23.94
C ILE A 364 8.82 -9.92 24.65
N THR A 365 8.35 -10.89 23.87
CA THR A 365 7.56 -11.99 24.42
C THR A 365 8.36 -13.24 24.77
N GLN A 366 9.56 -13.47 24.20
CA GLN A 366 10.17 -14.81 24.20
C GLN A 366 11.68 -14.86 24.40
N ILE A 367 12.47 -14.02 23.72
CA ILE A 367 13.90 -14.33 23.49
C ILE A 367 14.81 -13.76 24.58
N ILE A 368 14.50 -12.57 25.12
CA ILE A 368 15.39 -11.88 26.05
C ILE A 368 14.58 -11.51 27.29
N PRO A 369 15.07 -11.81 28.52
CA PRO A 369 14.54 -11.21 29.74
C PRO A 369 14.84 -9.72 29.71
N THR A 370 14.03 -8.96 28.98
CA THR A 370 14.12 -7.52 28.92
C THR A 370 13.48 -6.96 30.19
N GLY A 371 14.12 -5.96 30.79
CA GLY A 371 13.48 -5.22 31.89
C GLY A 371 12.16 -4.63 31.41
N LYS A 372 11.18 -4.47 32.33
CA LYS A 372 9.84 -3.92 32.02
C LYS A 372 9.91 -2.64 31.17
N ILE A 373 10.90 -1.79 31.41
CA ILE A 373 11.13 -0.55 30.67
C ILE A 373 11.49 -0.81 29.20
N ILE A 374 12.46 -1.69 28.93
CA ILE A 374 12.92 -2.00 27.56
C ILE A 374 11.80 -2.66 26.76
N SER A 375 11.10 -3.61 27.37
CA SER A 375 9.92 -4.28 26.79
C SER A 375 8.82 -3.27 26.42
N SER A 376 8.58 -2.28 27.28
CA SER A 376 7.60 -1.21 27.04
C SER A 376 8.01 -0.28 25.90
N ILE A 377 9.30 0.05 25.80
CA ILE A 377 9.84 0.87 24.70
C ILE A 377 9.70 0.12 23.37
N LEU A 378 10.07 -1.16 23.33
CA LEU A 378 9.94 -1.98 22.12
C LEU A 378 8.47 -2.13 21.69
N ALA A 379 7.55 -2.35 22.64
CA ALA A 379 6.11 -2.41 22.35
C ALA A 379 5.57 -1.08 21.81
N PHE A 380 6.06 0.05 22.34
CA PHE A 380 5.69 1.37 21.83
C PHE A 380 6.21 1.58 20.41
N LEU A 381 7.46 1.19 20.12
CA LEU A 381 8.04 1.29 18.77
C LEU A 381 7.27 0.48 17.72
N THR A 382 6.62 -0.61 18.11
CA THR A 382 5.72 -1.39 17.23
C THR A 382 4.33 -0.80 17.10
N HIS A 383 4.02 0.31 17.76
CA HIS A 383 2.70 0.93 17.68
C HIS A 383 2.44 1.42 16.24
N PRO A 384 1.24 1.17 15.68
CA PRO A 384 0.98 1.43 14.28
C PRO A 384 1.07 2.92 13.89
N LEU A 385 0.85 3.84 14.84
CA LEU A 385 1.10 5.28 14.62
C LEU A 385 2.57 5.58 14.31
N ILE A 386 3.48 4.93 15.03
CA ILE A 386 4.91 5.15 14.87
C ILE A 386 5.35 4.56 13.53
N ILE A 387 4.84 3.38 13.20
CA ILE A 387 5.11 2.73 11.91
C ILE A 387 4.64 3.60 10.74
N LEU A 388 3.40 4.11 10.80
CA LEU A 388 2.86 5.02 9.79
C LEU A 388 3.65 6.33 9.72
N PHE A 389 4.01 6.92 10.87
CA PHE A 389 4.82 8.13 10.92
C PHE A 389 6.19 7.93 10.28
N VAL A 390 6.91 6.88 10.69
CA VAL A 390 8.25 6.59 10.17
C VAL A 390 8.19 6.27 8.68
N GLY A 391 7.18 5.51 8.24
CA GLY A 391 6.98 5.20 6.83
C GLY A 391 6.71 6.43 5.97
N GLN A 392 5.79 7.30 6.40
CA GLN A 392 5.48 8.54 5.69
C GLN A 392 6.63 9.55 5.74
N PHE A 393 7.36 9.62 6.86
CA PHE A 393 8.55 10.44 6.96
C PHE A 393 9.65 9.97 6.01
N ALA A 394 9.85 8.65 5.90
CA ALA A 394 10.82 8.07 4.97
C ALA A 394 10.42 8.29 3.51
N LEU A 395 9.13 8.13 3.15
CA LEU A 395 8.62 8.49 1.82
C LEU A 395 8.89 9.96 1.50
N ALA A 396 8.51 10.86 2.41
CA ALA A 396 8.71 12.29 2.21
C ALA A 396 10.20 12.63 2.07
N HIS A 397 11.09 11.95 2.79
CA HIS A 397 12.53 12.13 2.64
C HIS A 397 13.07 11.63 1.29
N LEU A 398 12.58 10.48 0.82
CA LEU A 398 12.94 9.92 -0.49
C LEU A 398 12.49 10.86 -1.62
N GLU A 399 11.25 11.36 -1.57
CA GLU A 399 10.74 12.35 -2.51
C GLU A 399 11.56 13.65 -2.44
N PHE A 400 11.83 14.19 -1.25
CA PHE A 400 12.62 15.43 -1.09
C PHE A 400 14.06 15.29 -1.63
N SER A 401 14.65 14.11 -1.52
CA SER A 401 15.99 13.84 -2.06
C SER A 401 16.03 13.94 -3.59
N SER A 402 14.91 13.66 -4.26
CA SER A 402 14.74 13.84 -5.71
C SER A 402 14.48 15.29 -6.13
N TYR A 403 13.99 16.15 -5.23
CA TYR A 403 13.65 17.56 -5.49
C TYR A 403 14.68 18.56 -4.94
N ALA A 404 15.88 18.10 -4.56
CA ALA A 404 16.92 18.88 -3.87
C ALA A 404 17.45 20.13 -4.61
N GLU A 405 16.87 20.52 -5.74
CA GLU A 405 17.12 21.82 -6.39
C GLU A 405 16.14 22.94 -5.97
N LEU A 406 15.01 22.66 -5.31
CA LEU A 406 14.11 23.72 -4.82
C LEU A 406 14.36 24.05 -3.34
N LYS A 407 15.05 25.16 -3.13
CA LYS A 407 15.22 25.88 -1.85
C LYS A 407 13.91 25.96 -1.06
N MET A 408 13.94 25.59 0.23
CA MET A 408 13.28 26.39 1.28
C MET A 408 13.75 26.04 2.70
N GLU A 409 14.03 27.11 3.46
CA GLU A 409 14.22 27.13 4.91
C GLU A 409 12.92 26.71 5.60
N LEU A 410 12.84 25.48 6.08
CA LEU A 410 11.73 25.02 6.91
C LEU A 410 12.26 24.34 8.16
N ASN A 411 11.73 24.76 9.31
CA ASN A 411 12.07 24.16 10.60
C ASN A 411 11.69 22.66 10.57
N PRO A 412 12.66 21.74 10.61
CA PRO A 412 12.44 20.33 10.25
C PRO A 412 11.42 19.65 11.15
N LEU A 413 11.33 20.05 12.42
CA LEU A 413 10.34 19.54 13.36
C LEU A 413 8.91 19.96 12.99
N ARG A 414 8.71 21.20 12.53
CA ARG A 414 7.38 21.69 12.13
C ARG A 414 6.92 20.99 10.85
N THR A 415 7.83 20.77 9.91
CA THR A 415 7.54 20.04 8.67
C THR A 415 7.21 18.58 8.95
N ALA A 416 8.01 17.90 9.79
CA ALA A 416 7.76 16.51 10.19
C ALA A 416 6.42 16.36 10.93
N PHE A 417 6.08 17.29 11.82
CA PHE A 417 4.79 17.31 12.50
C PHE A 417 3.63 17.54 11.51
N ASN A 418 3.77 18.48 10.57
CA ASN A 418 2.73 18.70 9.57
C ASN A 418 2.52 17.47 8.68
N TRP A 419 3.59 16.78 8.26
CA TRP A 419 3.51 15.54 7.50
C TRP A 419 2.82 14.42 8.29
N LEU A 420 3.15 14.25 9.57
CA LEU A 420 2.45 13.34 10.47
C LEU A 420 0.94 13.63 10.51
N MET A 421 0.56 14.90 10.72
CA MET A 421 -0.83 15.32 10.82
C MET A 421 -1.59 15.12 9.50
N GLN A 422 -0.97 15.47 8.38
CA GLN A 422 -1.51 15.26 7.03
C GLN A 422 -1.60 13.78 6.66
N GLY A 423 -0.72 12.97 7.22
CA GLY A 423 -0.65 11.53 7.03
C GLY A 423 -1.91 10.78 7.42
N LEU A 424 -2.25 10.78 8.71
CA LEU A 424 -3.44 10.10 9.21
C LEU A 424 -4.73 10.72 8.68
N LEU A 425 -4.79 12.06 8.64
CA LEU A 425 -5.95 12.75 8.09
C LEU A 425 -6.12 12.43 6.61
N GLY A 426 -5.01 12.32 5.87
CA GLY A 426 -4.97 11.85 4.49
C GLY A 426 -5.49 10.43 4.34
N CYS A 427 -5.07 9.50 5.20
CA CYS A 427 -5.60 8.12 5.18
C CYS A 427 -7.11 8.08 5.45
N LEU A 428 -7.63 8.90 6.37
CA LEU A 428 -9.06 9.06 6.61
C LEU A 428 -9.76 9.60 5.36
N HIS A 429 -9.24 10.68 4.76
CA HIS A 429 -9.81 11.28 3.56
C HIS A 429 -9.85 10.29 2.37
N LYS A 430 -8.75 9.54 2.15
CA LYS A 430 -8.68 8.50 1.13
C LYS A 430 -9.61 7.33 1.42
N HIS A 431 -9.85 6.99 2.69
CA HIS A 431 -10.88 6.00 3.06
C HIS A 431 -12.27 6.45 2.59
N PHE A 432 -12.62 7.73 2.80
CA PHE A 432 -13.93 8.26 2.44
C PHE A 432 -14.14 8.48 0.95
N ILE A 433 -13.12 8.94 0.23
CA ILE A 433 -13.25 9.24 -1.21
C ILE A 433 -13.00 7.99 -2.05
N HIS A 434 -11.95 7.24 -1.73
CA HIS A 434 -11.44 6.17 -2.59
C HIS A 434 -11.57 4.76 -2.00
N SER A 435 -12.25 4.61 -0.86
CA SER A 435 -12.41 3.31 -0.19
C SER A 435 -11.08 2.63 0.18
N SER A 436 -10.07 3.42 0.59
CA SER A 436 -8.83 2.88 1.15
C SER A 436 -9.09 2.08 2.43
N MET A 437 -8.46 0.91 2.55
CA MET A 437 -8.54 -0.01 3.69
C MET A 437 -7.46 0.25 4.74
N LEU A 438 -6.51 1.16 4.47
CA LEU A 438 -5.40 1.44 5.38
C LEU A 438 -5.91 2.02 6.72
N PHE A 439 -6.87 2.94 6.68
CA PHE A 439 -7.45 3.50 7.91
C PHE A 439 -8.25 2.47 8.74
N PRO A 440 -9.16 1.66 8.18
CA PRO A 440 -9.78 0.54 8.89
C PRO A 440 -8.76 -0.47 9.46
N LEU A 441 -7.74 -0.84 8.68
CA LEU A 441 -6.69 -1.77 9.12
C LEU A 441 -5.95 -1.24 10.36
N TYR A 442 -5.60 0.04 10.32
CA TYR A 442 -4.97 0.76 11.41
C TYR A 442 -5.88 0.84 12.65
N SER A 443 -7.10 1.35 12.47
CA SER A 443 -7.98 1.74 13.58
C SER A 443 -8.67 0.57 14.26
N ILE A 444 -9.02 -0.49 13.53
CA ILE A 444 -9.77 -1.63 14.07
C ILE A 444 -8.83 -2.72 14.57
N PHE A 445 -7.83 -3.10 13.77
CA PHE A 445 -7.00 -4.28 14.05
C PHE A 445 -5.67 -3.90 14.71
N LEU A 446 -4.83 -3.11 14.04
CA LEU A 446 -3.49 -2.82 14.54
C LEU A 446 -3.52 -2.04 15.87
N LEU A 447 -4.49 -1.14 16.04
CA LEU A 447 -4.66 -0.42 17.30
C LEU A 447 -4.95 -1.39 18.46
N ALA A 448 -5.95 -2.27 18.31
CA ALA A 448 -6.31 -3.25 19.33
C ALA A 448 -5.13 -4.20 19.65
N ALA A 449 -4.48 -4.73 18.62
CA ALA A 449 -3.33 -5.62 18.77
C ALA A 449 -2.16 -4.94 19.50
N SER A 450 -1.81 -3.70 19.13
CA SER A 450 -0.72 -2.96 19.78
C SER A 450 -1.01 -2.61 21.24
N SER A 451 -2.26 -2.29 21.57
CA SER A 451 -2.72 -2.07 22.94
C SER A 451 -2.67 -3.35 23.78
N ASN A 452 -3.00 -4.51 23.19
CA ASN A 452 -2.81 -5.81 23.82
C ASN A 452 -1.32 -6.09 24.08
N LEU A 453 -0.44 -5.80 23.12
CA LEU A 453 1.01 -5.94 23.29
C LEU A 453 1.56 -5.08 24.44
N ALA A 454 1.06 -3.85 24.61
CA ALA A 454 1.44 -2.97 25.71
C ALA A 454 1.15 -3.58 27.09
N SER A 455 0.00 -4.26 27.23
CA SER A 455 -0.37 -4.96 28.46
C SER A 455 0.54 -6.16 28.75
N ILE A 456 0.89 -6.92 27.70
CA ILE A 456 1.78 -8.09 27.78
C ILE A 456 3.22 -7.68 28.11
N ALA A 457 3.69 -6.55 27.57
CA ALA A 457 5.07 -6.08 27.69
C ALA A 457 5.52 -5.85 29.14
N ARG A 458 4.58 -5.63 30.08
CA ARG A 458 4.88 -5.47 31.52
C ARG A 458 5.25 -6.76 32.23
N PHE A 459 4.90 -7.90 31.64
CA PHE A 459 5.12 -9.22 32.20
C PHE A 459 5.99 -10.05 31.25
N PRO A 460 7.24 -9.62 30.98
CA PRO A 460 8.18 -10.48 30.26
C PRO A 460 8.32 -11.77 31.08
N LYS A 461 8.26 -12.92 30.39
CA LYS A 461 8.29 -14.23 31.05
C LYS A 461 9.48 -14.29 32.01
N VAL A 462 9.19 -14.58 33.28
CA VAL A 462 10.12 -15.35 34.10
C VAL A 462 10.17 -16.72 33.41
N LEU A 463 11.38 -17.19 33.08
CA LEU A 463 11.61 -18.55 32.58
C LEU A 463 10.72 -19.50 33.39
N LEU A 464 9.83 -20.23 32.70
CA LEU A 464 9.03 -21.27 33.33
C LEU A 464 9.96 -22.15 34.19
N PRO A 465 9.55 -22.56 35.40
CA PRO A 465 10.25 -23.63 36.08
C PRO A 465 10.37 -24.79 35.09
N GLN A 466 11.57 -25.37 34.99
CA GLN A 466 11.79 -26.62 34.26
C GLN A 466 10.60 -27.55 34.55
N PRO A 467 10.03 -28.25 33.55
CA PRO A 467 9.09 -29.31 33.86
C PRO A 467 9.83 -30.26 34.80
N SER A 468 9.43 -30.28 36.07
CA SER A 468 9.75 -31.38 36.96
C SER A 468 9.06 -32.58 36.33
N PHE A 469 9.78 -33.28 35.46
CA PHE A 469 9.45 -34.67 35.22
C PHE A 469 9.34 -35.30 36.61
N PRO A 470 8.23 -35.99 36.94
CA PRO A 470 8.20 -36.74 38.17
C PRO A 470 9.41 -37.66 38.14
N ASP A 471 10.30 -37.52 39.12
CA ASP A 471 11.41 -38.43 39.32
C ASP A 471 10.80 -39.84 39.26
N LEU A 472 11.14 -40.58 38.21
CA LEU A 472 10.88 -42.01 38.16
C LEU A 472 11.59 -42.56 39.38
N GLU A 473 10.82 -42.99 40.37
CA GLU A 473 11.30 -43.64 41.59
C GLU A 473 12.36 -44.69 41.23
N GLU A 474 13.62 -44.34 41.39
CA GLU A 474 14.78 -45.22 41.23
C GLU A 474 14.96 -46.12 42.48
N ASP A 475 13.91 -46.30 43.29
CA ASP A 475 13.94 -46.91 44.61
C ASP A 475 13.30 -48.31 44.69
N LYS A 476 13.20 -49.04 43.57
CA LYS A 476 12.74 -50.46 43.57
C LYS A 476 13.53 -51.42 42.68
N ILE A 477 14.86 -51.29 42.60
CA ILE A 477 15.73 -52.39 42.14
C ILE A 477 16.95 -52.52 43.07
N LYS A 478 16.69 -52.85 44.33
CA LYS A 478 17.65 -53.49 45.25
C LYS A 478 16.92 -54.45 46.19
N ALA A 479 16.36 -55.51 45.62
CA ALA A 479 16.03 -56.74 46.32
C ALA A 479 15.68 -57.82 45.29
N GLU A 480 16.71 -58.43 44.71
CA GLU A 480 16.76 -59.85 44.34
C GLU A 480 18.20 -60.28 44.12
#